data_AF-A0A6A5X8K3-F1
#
_entry.id   AF-A0A6A5X8K3-F1
#
_cell.length_a   1.000
_cell.length_b   1.000
_cell.length_c   1.000
_cell.angle_alpha   90.00
_cell.angle_beta   90.00
_cell.angle_gamma   90.00
#
_symmetry.space_group_name_H-M   'P 1'
#
loop_
_entity.id
_entity.type
_entity.pdbx_description
1 polymer ?
#
loop_
_entity_poly.entity_id
_entity_poly.type
_entity_poly.pdbx_seq_one_letter_code
_entity_poly.pdbx_strand_id
1 'polypeptide(L)'
;MSSKTEFPITTTRPLKPSESETPENLSLIKALGMQLHIEGGYFSEIDRSPLEIKSPFQQDEKRKTSDQRIVGGNIDERNLSTSIYYLLTAHSPFGCFHINKGRTIHTLVSGRGRYILLHADEDREKGKVRVETFVVGKDYEKGEKMCWVVEGGKYKASLLLPEEDGSDGEKLLITETVVPGFEYMDHDFLRREEYEGLLGGKGNEEVKRELEWLVRQ
;
A
#
# COMPACT_ATOMS: atom_id res chain seq x y z
N MET A 1 6.03 27.63 -1.02
CA MET A 1 5.48 27.27 -2.35
C MET A 1 6.14 25.95 -2.74
N SER A 2 5.51 24.82 -2.41
CA SER A 2 6.08 23.50 -2.70
C SER A 2 5.81 23.17 -4.15
N SER A 3 6.86 23.16 -4.96
CA SER A 3 6.86 22.55 -6.29
C SER A 3 6.41 21.10 -6.13
N LYS A 4 5.17 20.80 -6.51
CA LYS A 4 4.70 19.44 -6.69
C LYS A 4 5.45 18.90 -7.90
N THR A 5 6.56 18.21 -7.67
CA THR A 5 7.25 17.47 -8.72
C THR A 5 6.31 16.32 -9.09
N GLU A 6 5.45 16.54 -10.09
CA GLU A 6 4.70 15.48 -10.74
C GLU A 6 5.72 14.60 -11.47
N PHE A 7 6.21 13.56 -10.81
CA PHE A 7 6.96 12.51 -11.49
C PHE A 7 5.99 11.85 -12.49
N PRO A 8 6.32 11.82 -13.79
CA PRO A 8 5.42 11.28 -14.78
C PRO A 8 5.21 9.79 -14.52
N ILE A 9 3.94 9.38 -14.53
CA ILE A 9 3.48 8.01 -14.27
C ILE A 9 4.18 7.00 -15.22
N THR A 10 4.67 7.45 -16.37
CA THR A 10 5.48 6.67 -17.33
C THR A 10 6.75 6.02 -16.75
N THR A 11 7.18 6.38 -15.54
CA THR A 11 8.33 5.78 -14.85
C THR A 11 7.97 4.66 -13.86
N THR A 12 6.74 4.15 -13.87
CA THR A 12 6.27 3.09 -12.95
C THR A 12 6.37 1.67 -13.52
N ARG A 13 7.22 1.41 -14.52
CA ARG A 13 7.32 0.06 -15.09
C ARG A 13 7.79 -0.94 -14.03
N PRO A 14 7.18 -2.14 -13.98
CA PRO A 14 7.52 -3.15 -12.98
C PRO A 14 8.97 -3.60 -13.16
N LEU A 15 9.70 -3.71 -12.04
CA LEU A 15 10.85 -4.62 -12.00
C LEU A 15 10.33 -6.02 -12.28
N LYS A 16 10.98 -6.74 -13.21
CA LYS A 16 10.67 -8.15 -13.43
C LYS A 16 10.98 -8.90 -12.13
N PRO A 17 10.00 -9.61 -11.51
CA PRO A 17 10.27 -10.37 -10.31
C PRO A 17 11.42 -11.36 -10.52
N SER A 18 12.34 -11.44 -9.57
CA SER A 18 13.38 -12.46 -9.56
C SER A 18 12.77 -13.85 -9.33
N GLU A 19 13.43 -14.90 -9.81
CA GLU A 19 12.95 -16.27 -9.66
C GLU A 19 13.00 -16.77 -8.21
N SER A 20 13.90 -16.19 -7.40
CA SER A 20 14.09 -16.54 -5.99
C SER A 20 14.59 -15.34 -5.18
N GLU A 21 14.50 -15.48 -3.85
CA GLU A 21 15.05 -14.53 -2.89
C GLU A 21 16.56 -14.68 -2.70
N THR A 22 17.21 -13.58 -2.30
CA THR A 22 18.63 -13.60 -1.88
C THR A 22 18.79 -14.27 -0.51
N PRO A 23 19.96 -14.88 -0.21
CA PRO A 23 20.24 -15.41 1.13
C PRO A 23 20.05 -14.39 2.25
N GLU A 24 20.40 -13.13 2.00
CA GLU A 24 20.25 -12.02 2.94
C GLU A 24 18.78 -11.73 3.24
N ASN A 25 17.93 -11.66 2.20
CA ASN A 25 16.49 -11.45 2.38
C ASN A 25 15.83 -12.66 3.06
N LEU A 26 16.21 -13.89 2.72
CA LEU A 26 15.71 -15.10 3.40
C LEU A 26 16.04 -15.10 4.89
N SER A 27 17.26 -14.69 5.25
CA SER A 27 17.67 -14.54 6.64
C SER A 27 16.83 -13.49 7.37
N LEU A 28 16.59 -12.34 6.74
CA LEU A 28 15.75 -11.27 7.28
C LEU A 28 14.29 -11.70 7.46
N ILE A 29 13.67 -12.28 6.42
CA ILE A 29 12.31 -12.81 6.43
C ILE A 29 12.14 -13.81 7.59
N LYS A 30 13.10 -14.72 7.75
CA LYS A 30 13.09 -15.70 8.85
C LYS A 30 13.26 -15.02 10.21
N ALA A 31 14.18 -14.08 10.35
CA ALA A 31 14.45 -13.40 11.62
C ALA A 31 13.26 -12.56 12.11
N LEU A 32 12.50 -11.97 11.19
CA LEU A 32 11.31 -11.18 11.48
C LEU A 32 10.01 -12.00 11.47
N GLY A 33 10.07 -13.32 11.25
CA GLY A 33 8.88 -14.19 11.24
C GLY A 33 7.89 -13.83 10.13
N MET A 34 8.40 -13.36 8.99
CA MET A 34 7.57 -12.85 7.90
C MET A 34 7.01 -13.97 7.03
N GLN A 35 5.81 -13.74 6.50
CA GLN A 35 5.12 -14.57 5.52
C GLN A 35 4.75 -13.74 4.28
N LEU A 36 4.46 -14.39 3.16
CA LEU A 36 3.97 -13.70 1.97
C LEU A 36 2.65 -12.98 2.28
N HIS A 37 2.53 -11.73 1.84
CA HIS A 37 1.32 -10.93 2.02
C HIS A 37 0.36 -11.10 0.84
N ILE A 38 -0.94 -11.04 1.10
CA ILE A 38 -1.99 -11.19 0.08
C ILE A 38 -1.98 -10.08 -0.99
N GLU A 39 -1.36 -8.94 -0.68
CA GLU A 39 -1.18 -7.82 -1.61
C GLU A 39 0.10 -7.94 -2.46
N GLY A 40 1.01 -8.85 -2.11
CA GLY A 40 2.40 -8.87 -2.58
C GLY A 40 3.36 -8.35 -1.50
N GLY A 41 4.62 -8.77 -1.58
CA GLY A 41 5.61 -8.58 -0.53
C GLY A 41 5.49 -9.60 0.60
N TYR A 42 6.16 -9.29 1.72
CA TYR A 42 6.15 -10.08 2.95
C TYR A 42 5.71 -9.22 4.14
N PHE A 43 5.11 -9.83 5.15
CA PHE A 43 4.69 -9.12 6.35
C PHE A 43 4.73 -9.99 7.60
N SER A 44 4.72 -9.34 8.77
CA SER A 44 4.48 -9.95 10.08
C SER A 44 3.84 -8.93 11.02
N GLU A 45 2.91 -9.35 11.88
CA GLU A 45 2.34 -8.49 12.93
C GLU A 45 3.35 -8.33 14.08
N ILE A 46 3.64 -7.09 14.45
CA ILE A 46 4.57 -6.70 15.52
C ILE A 46 3.82 -6.48 16.82
N ASP A 47 2.67 -5.80 16.75
CA ASP A 47 1.87 -5.40 17.90
C ASP A 47 0.39 -5.34 17.54
N ARG A 48 -0.44 -5.69 18.51
CA ARG A 48 -1.88 -5.47 18.51
C ARG A 48 -2.27 -4.99 19.89
N SER A 49 -2.76 -3.75 19.96
CA SER A 49 -3.10 -3.12 21.23
C SER A 49 -4.12 -3.98 22.00
N PRO A 50 -3.88 -4.33 23.28
CA PRO A 50 -4.86 -5.05 24.09
C PRO A 50 -6.07 -4.17 24.45
N LEU A 51 -5.95 -2.85 24.32
CA LEU A 51 -7.09 -1.94 24.45
C LEU A 51 -7.95 -2.00 23.18
N GLU A 52 -9.24 -2.26 23.38
CA GLU A 52 -10.27 -2.22 22.34
C GLU A 52 -11.10 -0.94 22.44
N ILE A 53 -11.53 -0.44 21.29
CA ILE A 53 -12.40 0.73 21.14
C ILE A 53 -13.57 0.37 20.23
N LYS A 54 -14.67 1.12 20.34
CA LYS A 54 -15.79 1.01 19.40
C LYS A 54 -15.31 1.33 17.99
N SER A 55 -15.70 0.50 17.03
CA SER A 55 -15.43 0.72 15.62
C SER A 55 -16.07 2.04 15.17
N PRO A 56 -15.31 2.98 14.60
CA PRO A 56 -15.85 4.21 14.03
C PRO A 56 -16.40 3.99 12.62
N PHE A 57 -16.23 2.80 12.05
CA PHE A 57 -16.62 2.51 10.67
C PHE A 57 -18.07 2.07 10.59
N GLN A 58 -18.85 2.71 9.71
CA GLN A 58 -20.23 2.32 9.45
C GLN A 58 -20.27 0.90 8.85
N GLN A 59 -21.27 0.13 9.25
CA GLN A 59 -21.56 -1.15 8.62
C GLN A 59 -22.12 -0.90 7.22
N ASP A 60 -21.30 -1.10 6.20
CA ASP A 60 -21.78 -1.14 4.82
C ASP A 60 -22.45 -2.49 4.57
N GLU A 61 -23.77 -2.55 4.78
CA GLU A 61 -24.62 -3.70 4.43
C GLU A 61 -24.40 -4.19 2.98
N LYS A 62 -23.96 -3.30 2.08
CA LYS A 62 -23.72 -3.56 0.65
C LYS A 62 -22.35 -4.15 0.32
N ARG A 63 -21.36 -4.05 1.23
CA ARG A 63 -20.02 -4.62 1.05
C ARG A 63 -19.88 -6.01 1.68
N LYS A 64 -20.98 -6.71 1.94
CA LYS A 64 -21.00 -8.13 2.31
C LYS A 64 -20.57 -8.98 1.10
N THR A 65 -19.29 -8.92 0.75
CA THR A 65 -18.70 -9.85 -0.21
C THR A 65 -18.63 -11.23 0.45
N SER A 66 -18.76 -12.29 -0.35
CA SER A 66 -18.77 -13.68 0.15
C SER A 66 -17.48 -14.07 0.89
N ASP A 67 -16.36 -13.38 0.62
CA ASP A 67 -15.08 -13.61 1.29
C ASP A 67 -14.98 -12.96 2.69
N GLN A 68 -15.70 -11.86 2.95
CA GLN A 68 -15.65 -11.17 4.25
C GLN A 68 -16.41 -11.90 5.37
N ARG A 69 -17.29 -12.85 5.03
CA ARG A 69 -17.99 -13.67 6.05
C ARG A 69 -17.09 -14.78 6.63
N ILE A 70 -15.94 -15.03 6.03
CA ILE A 70 -15.07 -16.18 6.37
C ILE A 70 -13.94 -15.77 7.32
N VAL A 71 -13.60 -14.49 7.38
CA VAL A 71 -12.48 -14.00 8.19
C VAL A 71 -13.04 -13.38 9.46
N GLY A 72 -12.83 -14.05 10.60
CA GLY A 72 -13.31 -13.59 11.90
C GLY A 72 -12.87 -12.17 12.24
N GLY A 73 -13.61 -11.53 13.13
CA GLY A 73 -13.36 -10.17 13.62
C GLY A 73 -14.63 -9.58 14.25
N ASN A 74 -14.48 -8.75 15.28
CA ASN A 74 -15.62 -8.07 15.90
C ASN A 74 -16.05 -6.92 14.99
N ILE A 75 -17.31 -6.89 14.54
CA ILE A 75 -17.80 -5.83 13.66
C ILE A 75 -17.89 -4.49 14.41
N ASP A 76 -18.16 -4.53 15.71
CA ASP A 76 -18.49 -3.37 16.53
C ASP A 76 -17.28 -2.79 17.27
N GLU A 77 -16.16 -3.51 17.33
CA GLU A 77 -14.95 -3.12 18.07
C GLU A 77 -13.68 -3.33 17.26
N ARG A 78 -12.64 -2.58 17.60
CA ARG A 78 -11.28 -2.72 17.04
C ARG A 78 -10.28 -2.60 18.18
N ASN A 79 -9.16 -3.30 18.07
CA ASN A 79 -7.97 -2.91 18.84
C ASN A 79 -7.64 -1.44 18.54
N LEU A 80 -7.11 -0.70 19.52
CA LEU A 80 -6.76 0.71 19.32
C LEU A 80 -5.81 0.89 18.13
N SER A 81 -4.88 -0.03 17.96
CA SER A 81 -3.92 -0.07 16.86
C SER A 81 -3.42 -1.49 16.59
N THR A 82 -2.92 -1.69 15.37
CA THR A 82 -2.08 -2.82 15.00
C THR A 82 -0.86 -2.31 14.25
N SER A 83 0.29 -2.94 14.45
CA SER A 83 1.52 -2.61 13.73
C SER A 83 2.10 -3.85 13.07
N ILE A 84 2.64 -3.68 11.85
CA ILE A 84 3.28 -4.75 11.09
C ILE A 84 4.67 -4.33 10.61
N TYR A 85 5.53 -5.30 10.33
CA TYR A 85 6.59 -5.11 9.34
C TYR A 85 6.03 -5.42 7.95
N TYR A 86 6.46 -4.66 6.95
CA TYR A 86 6.16 -4.94 5.53
C TYR A 86 7.43 -4.80 4.69
N LEU A 87 7.67 -5.77 3.81
CA LEU A 87 8.89 -5.91 3.02
C LEU A 87 8.58 -6.15 1.54
N LEU A 88 9.16 -5.33 0.67
CA LEU A 88 9.29 -5.61 -0.76
C LEU A 88 10.73 -6.00 -1.10
N THR A 89 10.87 -6.96 -2.00
CA THR A 89 12.16 -7.49 -2.48
C THR A 89 12.13 -7.63 -4.00
N ALA A 90 13.25 -7.94 -4.65
CA ALA A 90 13.24 -8.23 -6.08
C ALA A 90 12.34 -9.42 -6.45
N HIS A 91 12.11 -10.38 -5.55
CA HIS A 91 11.23 -11.54 -5.79
C HIS A 91 9.75 -11.19 -5.65
N SER A 92 9.39 -10.31 -4.71
CA SER A 92 8.04 -9.77 -4.57
C SER A 92 8.09 -8.24 -4.53
N PRO A 93 8.23 -7.58 -5.71
CA PRO A 93 8.66 -6.18 -5.79
C PRO A 93 7.54 -5.15 -5.71
N PHE A 94 6.29 -5.56 -5.53
CA PHE A 94 5.18 -4.62 -5.43
C PHE A 94 4.04 -5.16 -4.57
N GLY A 95 3.30 -4.21 -3.99
CA GLY A 95 1.99 -4.41 -3.37
C GLY A 95 0.91 -3.85 -4.28
N CYS A 96 -0.05 -4.69 -4.66
CA CYS A 96 -1.20 -4.31 -5.49
C CYS A 96 -2.07 -3.24 -4.83
N PHE A 97 -2.87 -2.55 -5.64
CA PHE A 97 -3.82 -1.56 -5.13
C PHE A 97 -4.81 -2.17 -4.15
N HIS A 98 -4.83 -1.61 -2.95
CA HIS A 98 -5.76 -1.95 -1.89
C HIS A 98 -6.11 -0.71 -1.06
N ILE A 99 -7.19 -0.81 -0.30
CA ILE A 99 -7.76 0.28 0.49
C ILE A 99 -8.02 -0.21 1.90
N ASN A 100 -7.82 0.68 2.88
CA ASN A 100 -8.25 0.47 4.26
C ASN A 100 -9.26 1.54 4.66
N LYS A 101 -10.19 1.20 5.56
CA LYS A 101 -11.03 2.22 6.22
C LYS A 101 -10.23 3.02 7.26
N GLY A 102 -9.33 2.34 7.98
CA GLY A 102 -8.42 2.97 8.93
C GLY A 102 -7.28 3.68 8.21
N ARG A 103 -6.85 4.81 8.76
CA ARG A 103 -5.63 5.47 8.31
C ARG A 103 -4.43 4.60 8.67
N THR A 104 -3.43 4.61 7.81
CA THR A 104 -2.17 3.89 8.00
C THR A 104 -1.02 4.88 8.12
N ILE A 105 -0.22 4.74 9.17
CA ILE A 105 1.03 5.45 9.37
C ILE A 105 2.16 4.52 8.95
N HIS A 106 3.03 5.01 8.07
CA HIS A 106 4.14 4.27 7.52
C HIS A 106 5.45 4.87 7.98
N THR A 107 6.40 4.03 8.39
CA THR A 107 7.76 4.45 8.76
C THR A 107 8.79 3.59 8.04
N LEU A 108 9.73 4.23 7.37
CA LEU A 108 10.85 3.59 6.71
C LEU A 108 11.81 2.98 7.75
N VAL A 109 12.13 1.70 7.59
CA VAL A 109 13.20 1.04 8.34
C VAL A 109 14.47 1.01 7.49
N SER A 110 14.39 0.51 6.27
CA SER A 110 15.51 0.45 5.33
C SER A 110 15.07 0.42 3.87
N GLY A 111 16.02 0.72 3.00
CA GLY A 111 15.85 0.69 1.57
C GLY A 111 14.98 1.79 0.96
N ARG A 112 14.42 1.52 -0.23
CA ARG A 112 13.84 2.55 -1.09
C ARG A 112 12.69 2.02 -1.94
N GLY A 113 11.66 2.84 -2.12
CA GLY A 113 10.50 2.47 -2.92
C GLY A 113 9.67 3.65 -3.36
N ARG A 114 8.56 3.36 -4.02
CA ARG A 114 7.59 4.36 -4.46
C ARG A 114 6.20 3.95 -4.02
N TYR A 115 5.42 4.94 -3.60
CA TYR A 115 4.00 4.80 -3.33
C TYR A 115 3.20 5.50 -4.42
N ILE A 116 2.07 4.89 -4.77
CA ILE A 116 1.09 5.43 -5.70
C ILE A 116 -0.25 5.41 -5.00
N LEU A 117 -0.90 6.57 -4.88
CA LEU A 117 -2.21 6.73 -4.25
C LEU A 117 -3.23 7.17 -5.29
N LEU A 118 -4.38 6.50 -5.32
CA LEU A 118 -5.58 6.97 -6.02
C LEU A 118 -6.52 7.56 -4.98
N HIS A 119 -6.77 8.86 -5.07
CA HIS A 119 -7.68 9.59 -4.18
C HIS A 119 -9.14 9.35 -4.63
N ALA A 120 -9.63 8.14 -4.38
CA ALA A 120 -10.98 7.70 -4.75
C ALA A 120 -12.09 8.32 -3.89
N ASP A 121 -11.72 8.91 -2.75
CA ASP A 121 -12.56 9.60 -1.79
C ASP A 121 -12.80 11.09 -2.13
N GLU A 122 -12.02 11.66 -3.06
CA GLU A 122 -12.14 13.06 -3.48
C GLU A 122 -13.21 13.23 -4.57
N ASP A 123 -13.89 14.38 -4.56
CA ASP A 123 -14.77 14.80 -5.65
C ASP A 123 -13.97 14.91 -6.96
N ARG A 124 -14.47 14.25 -8.00
CA ARG A 124 -13.77 14.18 -9.28
C ARG A 124 -13.99 15.45 -10.09
N GLU A 125 -13.08 16.40 -10.01
CA GLU A 125 -13.11 17.55 -10.92
C GLU A 125 -13.01 17.05 -12.37
N LYS A 126 -14.04 17.30 -13.18
CA LYS A 126 -14.13 16.89 -14.60
C LYS A 126 -13.98 15.37 -14.82
N GLY A 127 -14.29 14.55 -13.81
CA GLY A 127 -14.21 13.08 -13.91
C GLY A 127 -12.79 12.50 -13.84
N LYS A 128 -11.78 13.31 -13.49
CA LYS A 128 -10.41 12.84 -13.30
C LYS A 128 -10.18 12.39 -11.86
N VAL A 129 -9.48 11.28 -11.69
CA VAL A 129 -9.03 10.81 -10.37
C VAL A 129 -7.68 11.45 -10.09
N ARG A 130 -7.52 12.06 -8.91
CA ARG A 130 -6.21 12.56 -8.49
C ARG A 130 -5.30 11.38 -8.17
N VAL A 131 -4.15 11.35 -8.83
CA VAL A 131 -3.07 10.39 -8.57
C VAL A 131 -1.96 11.13 -7.84
N GLU A 132 -1.49 10.55 -6.74
CA GLU A 132 -0.32 11.03 -6.03
C GLU A 132 0.78 9.97 -6.06
N THR A 133 2.00 10.39 -6.34
CA THR A 133 3.18 9.53 -6.33
C THR A 133 4.28 10.19 -5.52
N PHE A 134 5.00 9.40 -4.73
CA PHE A 134 6.17 9.87 -3.99
C PHE A 134 7.15 8.73 -3.73
N VAL A 135 8.41 9.10 -3.59
CA VAL A 135 9.49 8.17 -3.24
C VAL A 135 9.63 8.11 -1.72
N VAL A 136 9.84 6.91 -1.21
CA VAL A 136 10.17 6.65 0.19
C VAL A 136 11.60 6.15 0.25
N GLY A 137 12.37 6.73 1.17
CA GLY A 137 13.82 6.57 1.21
C GLY A 137 14.46 7.61 2.13
N LYS A 138 15.79 7.63 2.14
CA LYS A 138 16.59 8.45 3.08
C LYS A 138 17.11 9.75 2.46
N ASP A 139 16.92 9.97 1.15
CA ASP A 139 17.39 11.19 0.48
C ASP A 139 16.40 12.35 0.68
N TYR A 140 16.44 12.93 1.88
CA TYR A 140 15.54 14.04 2.25
C TYR A 140 15.83 15.32 1.47
N GLU A 141 17.04 15.50 0.92
CA GLU A 141 17.37 16.62 0.05
C GLU A 141 16.63 16.54 -1.29
N LYS A 142 16.35 15.31 -1.77
CA LYS A 142 15.47 15.05 -2.92
C LYS A 142 13.98 14.96 -2.57
N GLY A 143 13.62 15.17 -1.30
CA GLY A 143 12.23 15.13 -0.83
C GLY A 143 11.66 13.72 -0.63
N GLU A 144 12.51 12.69 -0.49
CA GLU A 144 12.06 11.35 -0.12
C GLU A 144 11.46 11.33 1.29
N LYS A 145 10.43 10.52 1.48
CA LYS A 145 9.72 10.42 2.76
C LYS A 145 10.23 9.22 3.56
N MET A 146 10.63 9.47 4.81
CA MET A 146 10.89 8.41 5.79
C MET A 146 9.64 8.08 6.63
N CYS A 147 8.72 9.04 6.79
CA CYS A 147 7.42 8.81 7.44
C CYS A 147 6.33 9.44 6.59
N TRP A 148 5.22 8.72 6.41
CA TRP A 148 4.04 9.24 5.71
C TRP A 148 2.77 8.61 6.27
N VAL A 149 1.63 9.20 5.90
CA VAL A 149 0.31 8.70 6.29
C VAL A 149 -0.51 8.55 5.03
N VAL A 150 -1.16 7.40 4.89
CA VAL A 150 -2.25 7.21 3.95
C VAL A 150 -3.56 7.21 4.74
N GLU A 151 -4.36 8.25 4.55
CA GLU A 151 -5.71 8.30 5.14
C GLU A 151 -6.60 7.19 4.56
N GLY A 152 -7.57 6.74 5.36
CA GLY A 152 -8.56 5.77 4.91
C GLY A 152 -9.34 6.28 3.70
N GLY A 153 -9.87 5.37 2.88
CA GLY A 153 -10.63 5.74 1.67
C GLY A 153 -9.80 5.89 0.39
N LYS A 154 -8.46 5.78 0.48
CA LYS A 154 -7.54 5.89 -0.67
C LYS A 154 -7.00 4.53 -1.06
N TYR A 155 -6.98 4.23 -2.37
CA TYR A 155 -6.24 3.04 -2.83
C TYR A 155 -4.75 3.36 -2.81
N LYS A 156 -3.94 2.50 -2.20
CA LYS A 156 -2.48 2.58 -2.18
C LYS A 156 -1.88 1.35 -2.87
N ALA A 157 -0.84 1.59 -3.66
CA ALA A 157 0.06 0.56 -4.16
C ALA A 157 1.50 0.99 -3.87
N SER A 158 2.40 0.02 -3.76
CA SER A 158 3.81 0.25 -3.49
C SER A 158 4.68 -0.57 -4.43
N LEU A 159 5.84 -0.05 -4.81
CA LEU A 159 6.82 -0.76 -5.62
C LEU A 159 8.23 -0.50 -5.11
N LEU A 160 9.05 -1.55 -5.17
CA LEU A 160 10.49 -1.48 -4.95
C LEU A 160 11.13 -0.63 -6.05
N LEU A 161 12.02 0.28 -5.67
CA LEU A 161 12.85 1.00 -6.63
C LEU A 161 14.23 0.37 -6.69
N PRO A 162 14.82 0.25 -7.89
CA PRO A 162 16.16 -0.31 -8.03
C PRO A 162 17.19 0.58 -7.33
N GLU A 163 18.34 -0.02 -7.03
CA GLU A 163 19.51 0.69 -6.56
C GLU A 163 19.97 1.71 -7.62
N GLU A 164 19.97 2.98 -7.23
CA GLU A 164 20.74 4.05 -7.86
C GLU A 164 22.00 4.27 -7.02
N ASP A 165 23.11 4.71 -7.63
CA ASP A 165 24.43 4.89 -7.00
C ASP A 165 24.34 5.42 -5.55
N GLY A 166 24.60 4.54 -4.57
CA GLY A 166 24.62 4.87 -3.14
C GLY A 166 23.29 4.73 -2.38
N SER A 167 22.23 4.19 -2.99
CA SER A 167 20.95 3.88 -2.33
C SER A 167 20.86 2.43 -1.85
N ASP A 168 20.12 2.13 -0.78
CA ASP A 168 19.86 0.76 -0.29
C ASP A 168 18.70 0.11 -1.10
N GLY A 169 18.80 0.11 -2.43
CA GLY A 169 17.69 -0.23 -3.36
C GLY A 169 17.38 -1.72 -3.52
N GLU A 170 18.02 -2.60 -2.75
CA GLU A 170 17.81 -4.06 -2.84
C GLU A 170 16.48 -4.53 -2.25
N LYS A 171 15.89 -3.71 -1.35
CA LYS A 171 14.64 -3.99 -0.64
C LYS A 171 13.95 -2.70 -0.23
N LEU A 172 12.70 -2.82 0.19
CA LEU A 172 11.98 -1.77 0.92
C LEU A 172 11.41 -2.41 2.18
N LEU A 173 11.97 -2.08 3.35
CA LEU A 173 11.46 -2.52 4.64
C LEU A 173 10.86 -1.32 5.37
N ILE A 174 9.61 -1.46 5.80
CA ILE A 174 8.86 -0.44 6.53
C ILE A 174 8.14 -1.06 7.72
N THR A 175 7.68 -0.21 8.63
CA THR A 175 6.59 -0.55 9.54
C THR A 175 5.32 0.17 9.10
N GLU A 176 4.18 -0.49 9.27
CA GLU A 176 2.87 0.14 9.14
C GLU A 176 2.16 0.09 10.49
N THR A 177 1.45 1.14 10.86
CA THR A 177 0.54 1.17 12.02
C THR A 177 -0.82 1.66 11.57
N VAL A 178 -1.85 0.83 11.77
CA VAL A 178 -3.23 1.15 11.40
C VAL A 178 -4.00 1.57 12.64
N VAL A 179 -4.75 2.67 12.54
CA VAL A 179 -5.59 3.19 13.62
C VAL A 179 -6.99 3.53 13.09
N PRO A 180 -8.07 2.97 13.67
CA PRO A 180 -8.09 1.82 14.57
C PRO A 180 -7.40 0.57 13.99
N GLY A 181 -7.07 -0.40 14.84
CA GLY A 181 -6.35 -1.61 14.46
C GLY A 181 -6.97 -2.37 13.28
N PHE A 182 -6.09 -2.99 12.49
CA PHE A 182 -6.44 -3.68 11.25
C PHE A 182 -7.37 -4.87 11.50
N GLU A 183 -8.41 -4.93 10.68
CA GLU A 183 -9.26 -6.09 10.48
C GLU A 183 -9.52 -6.29 8.99
N TYR A 184 -9.56 -7.54 8.53
CA TYR A 184 -9.74 -7.87 7.11
C TYR A 184 -11.04 -7.32 6.52
N MET A 185 -12.08 -7.10 7.34
CA MET A 185 -13.35 -6.49 6.89
C MET A 185 -13.24 -5.00 6.55
N ASP A 186 -12.16 -4.34 6.97
CA ASP A 186 -11.89 -2.93 6.66
C ASP A 186 -10.92 -2.78 5.49
N HIS A 187 -10.43 -3.89 4.97
CA HIS A 187 -9.51 -4.01 3.85
C HIS A 187 -10.26 -4.49 2.59
N ASP A 188 -9.96 -3.91 1.43
CA ASP A 188 -10.40 -4.46 0.13
C ASP A 188 -9.35 -4.20 -0.94
N PHE A 189 -9.37 -5.02 -1.99
CA PHE A 189 -8.53 -4.82 -3.17
C PHE A 189 -9.25 -3.94 -4.19
N LEU A 190 -8.49 -3.18 -4.97
CA LEU A 190 -9.04 -2.53 -6.16
C LEU A 190 -9.38 -3.60 -7.20
N ARG A 191 -10.67 -3.78 -7.48
CA ARG A 191 -11.14 -4.76 -8.47
C ARG A 191 -11.12 -4.18 -9.87
N ARG A 192 -11.14 -5.05 -10.88
CA ARG A 192 -11.13 -4.63 -12.29
C ARG A 192 -12.30 -3.74 -12.64
N GLU A 193 -13.53 -4.07 -12.20
CA GLU A 193 -14.69 -3.22 -12.49
C GLU A 193 -14.58 -1.84 -11.82
N GLU A 194 -14.09 -1.80 -10.58
CA GLU A 194 -13.87 -0.54 -9.85
C GLU A 194 -12.75 0.29 -10.49
N TYR A 195 -11.66 -0.35 -10.90
CA TYR A 195 -10.57 0.28 -11.63
C TYR A 195 -11.06 0.94 -12.93
N GLU A 196 -11.88 0.24 -13.69
CA GLU A 196 -12.51 0.76 -14.89
C GLU A 196 -13.49 1.90 -14.58
N GLY A 197 -14.26 1.82 -13.49
CA GLY A 197 -15.13 2.90 -13.04
C GLY A 197 -14.38 4.14 -12.51
N LEU A 198 -13.20 3.96 -11.92
CA LEU A 198 -12.34 5.03 -11.43
C LEU A 198 -11.63 5.73 -12.61
N LEU A 199 -10.96 4.97 -13.47
CA LEU A 199 -10.04 5.49 -14.48
C LEU A 199 -10.55 5.35 -15.93
N GLY A 200 -11.78 4.89 -16.15
CA GLY A 200 -12.38 4.81 -17.49
C GLY A 200 -12.90 6.12 -18.04
N GLY A 201 -12.98 7.18 -17.23
CA GLY A 201 -13.39 8.52 -17.65
C GLY A 201 -12.36 9.20 -18.55
N LYS A 202 -12.84 10.11 -19.42
CA LYS A 202 -12.00 10.88 -20.36
C LYS A 202 -10.90 11.64 -19.63
N GLY A 203 -9.66 11.53 -20.12
CA GLY A 203 -8.49 12.20 -19.57
C GLY A 203 -7.71 11.42 -18.51
N ASN A 204 -8.07 10.15 -18.27
CA ASN A 204 -7.33 9.19 -17.43
C ASN A 204 -6.65 8.07 -18.25
N GLU A 205 -6.67 8.13 -19.58
CA GLU A 205 -6.31 7.00 -20.46
C GLU A 205 -4.86 6.55 -20.28
N GLU A 206 -3.93 7.50 -20.13
CA GLU A 206 -2.52 7.20 -19.85
C GLU A 206 -2.35 6.58 -18.46
N VAL A 207 -2.93 7.21 -17.43
CA VAL A 207 -2.93 6.69 -16.04
C VAL A 207 -3.46 5.26 -15.99
N LYS A 208 -4.61 5.03 -16.64
CA LYS A 208 -5.27 3.72 -16.71
C LYS A 208 -4.35 2.68 -17.33
N ARG A 209 -3.61 3.02 -18.39
CA ARG A 209 -2.70 2.08 -19.04
C ARG A 209 -1.48 1.76 -18.17
N GLU A 210 -0.87 2.78 -17.56
CA GLU A 210 0.39 2.61 -16.82
C GLU A 210 0.21 1.92 -15.46
N LEU A 211 -0.99 1.97 -14.88
CA LEU A 211 -1.28 1.42 -13.54
C LEU A 211 -2.06 0.10 -13.54
N GLU A 212 -2.48 -0.40 -14.70
CA GLU A 212 -3.38 -1.57 -14.79
C GLU A 212 -2.77 -2.84 -14.17
N TRP A 213 -1.45 -3.01 -14.29
CA TRP A 213 -0.75 -4.18 -13.78
C TRP A 213 -0.68 -4.24 -12.25
N LEU A 214 -0.99 -3.15 -11.54
CA LEU A 214 -1.10 -3.09 -10.08
C LEU A 214 -2.50 -3.46 -9.57
N VAL A 215 -3.45 -3.70 -10.47
CA VAL A 215 -4.77 -4.24 -10.14
C VAL A 215 -4.63 -5.75 -9.97
N ARG A 216 -5.09 -6.27 -8.83
CA ARG A 216 -5.03 -7.71 -8.55
C ARG A 216 -5.81 -8.48 -9.63
N GLN A 217 -5.19 -9.52 -10.20
CA GLN A 217 -5.82 -10.41 -11.19
C GLN A 217 -6.79 -11.39 -10.54
#